data_AF-A0A966M2V7-F1
#
_entry.id   AF-A0A966M2V7-F1
#
_cell.length_a   1.000
_cell.length_b   1.000
_cell.length_c   1.000
_cell.angle_alpha   90.00
_cell.angle_beta   90.00
_cell.angle_gamma   90.00
#
_symmetry.space_group_name_H-M   'P 1'
#
loop_
_entity.id
_entity.type
_entity.pdbx_description
1 polymer ?
#
loop_
_entity_poly.entity_id
_entity_poly.type
_entity_poly.pdbx_seq_one_letter_code
_entity_poly.pdbx_strand_id
1 'polypeptide(L)'
;MKELLLNKKSSILEFTESKISSKDITTINKFKKLVSDEGDNGLRKISKILKEKEIKSFKVSNSEFKKAEELVDDQLKNAILTAYSNIKKYHEKQLDGLSINKVETTKGVSLWSEFKPIDSVGLYIPGGTAPLFSSLLMQAIPAIIAGCPNIVICTPPDANGKINPTILWVADLLNIKDVYKVGGSQAIFAMAYGTESIPKCFKIFGPGNKYVTEAKLQVSKDISIDMPAGPSEVYVVSDDIEKADIIASDLLSQLEHSIDAKAVLISKNKKLLKDIKTIISNQKESLSRQSILNESINNTYLVKAKNDKDIINFINDNAPEHLILIDDDFVKIAPYVNNAGSVFCGKYSPESFGDYASGSNHTLPTGQAAKTYSGLSVKDFGKTITFQTATPEGFLGLAPTVKTLADAESLDAHANAVQVREIYAINDAGLLPRTSFIKRTTKETSIFINLNIDGTGNYNVDTGLKFFDHMLEQFAKHGQFDITIKSFGDLEIDQHHTIEDVAIALGEAFKSALGDRKNIERYSSNESLVMDETISNVSIDMASRTLLKMKTSKLREYVGDFPTEMFEHFFISFVNALNFTCHIETKGENSHHIVEATFKSFTRSLNKALQRNNTNIASTKGSL
;
A
#
# COMPACT_ATOMS: atom_id res chain seq x y z
N MET A 1 0.42 31.21 -24.28
CA MET A 1 -0.37 30.93 -23.07
C MET A 1 -1.85 30.85 -23.39
N LYS A 2 -2.54 29.82 -22.89
CA LYS A 2 -3.94 29.48 -23.19
C LYS A 2 -4.81 29.77 -21.96
N GLU A 3 -5.98 30.38 -22.13
CA GLU A 3 -6.92 30.66 -21.02
C GLU A 3 -8.05 29.63 -21.00
N LEU A 4 -8.43 29.17 -19.81
CA LEU A 4 -9.49 28.18 -19.59
C LEU A 4 -10.42 28.61 -18.46
N LEU A 5 -11.73 28.44 -18.67
CA LEU A 5 -12.77 28.71 -17.67
C LEU A 5 -13.41 27.40 -17.22
N LEU A 6 -13.33 27.09 -15.93
CA LEU A 6 -13.99 25.89 -15.38
C LEU A 6 -15.51 26.11 -15.32
N ASN A 7 -16.26 25.46 -16.21
CA ASN A 7 -17.71 25.56 -16.34
C ASN A 7 -18.38 24.20 -16.17
N LYS A 8 -18.54 23.74 -14.91
CA LYS A 8 -19.32 22.58 -14.42
C LYS A 8 -19.03 21.18 -15.03
N LYS A 9 -18.36 21.08 -16.19
CA LYS A 9 -17.73 19.85 -16.68
C LYS A 9 -16.27 19.81 -16.22
N SER A 10 -15.86 18.65 -15.71
CA SER A 10 -14.44 18.28 -15.63
C SER A 10 -13.78 18.52 -16.99
N SER A 11 -12.76 19.38 -17.03
CA SER A 11 -11.96 19.61 -18.23
C SER A 11 -10.60 18.97 -18.01
N ILE A 12 -10.46 17.75 -18.50
CA ILE A 12 -9.15 17.11 -18.65
C ILE A 12 -8.38 17.94 -19.68
N LEU A 13 -7.16 18.36 -19.33
CA LEU A 13 -6.24 18.94 -20.30
C LEU A 13 -5.76 17.82 -21.21
N GLU A 14 -6.23 17.82 -22.46
CA GLU A 14 -5.66 16.95 -23.48
C GLU A 14 -4.25 17.43 -23.81
N PHE A 15 -3.29 16.66 -23.34
CA PHE A 15 -1.89 16.86 -23.64
C PHE A 15 -1.56 16.13 -24.94
N THR A 16 -1.36 16.88 -26.02
CA THR A 16 -0.79 16.33 -27.25
C THR A 16 0.66 15.95 -26.98
N GLU A 17 0.90 14.68 -26.70
CA GLU A 17 2.25 14.13 -26.71
C GLU A 17 2.82 14.15 -28.13
N SER A 18 4.13 14.38 -28.23
CA SER A 18 4.83 14.22 -29.49
C SER A 18 4.83 12.73 -29.89
N LYS A 19 3.83 12.31 -30.68
CA LYS A 19 3.76 10.93 -31.17
C LYS A 19 5.07 10.58 -31.89
N ILE A 20 5.70 9.51 -31.46
CA ILE A 20 6.89 9.00 -32.11
C ILE A 20 6.55 8.61 -33.56
N SER A 21 7.36 9.05 -34.52
CA SER A 21 7.06 8.82 -35.93
C SER A 21 7.26 7.34 -36.29
N SER A 22 6.56 6.83 -37.29
CA SER A 22 6.76 5.45 -37.79
C SER A 22 8.21 5.18 -38.21
N LYS A 23 8.91 6.22 -38.67
CA LYS A 23 10.34 6.18 -39.01
C LYS A 23 11.22 6.00 -37.76
N ASP A 24 10.91 6.72 -36.69
CA ASP A 24 11.62 6.61 -35.40
C ASP A 24 11.40 5.22 -34.79
N ILE A 25 10.16 4.70 -34.80
CA ILE A 25 9.84 3.33 -34.35
C ILE A 25 10.66 2.30 -35.15
N THR A 26 10.72 2.44 -36.47
CA THR A 26 11.51 1.53 -37.32
C THR A 26 13.00 1.56 -36.95
N THR A 27 13.52 2.74 -36.61
CA THR A 27 14.90 2.91 -36.14
C THR A 27 15.14 2.24 -34.79
N ILE A 28 14.22 2.42 -33.84
CA ILE A 28 14.27 1.76 -32.53
C ILE A 28 14.23 0.23 -32.67
N ASN A 29 13.34 -0.30 -33.51
CA ASN A 29 13.26 -1.73 -33.77
C ASN A 29 14.55 -2.28 -34.40
N LYS A 30 15.17 -1.51 -35.30
CA LYS A 30 16.49 -1.85 -35.84
C LYS A 30 17.55 -1.90 -34.73
N PHE A 31 17.55 -0.93 -33.82
CA PHE A 31 18.49 -0.90 -32.69
C PHE A 31 18.25 -2.05 -31.73
N LYS A 32 16.99 -2.38 -31.42
CA LYS A 32 16.60 -3.57 -30.63
C LYS A 32 17.25 -4.82 -31.21
N LYS A 33 17.07 -5.04 -32.51
CA LYS A 33 17.60 -6.21 -33.22
C LYS A 33 19.13 -6.28 -33.21
N LEU A 34 19.79 -5.14 -33.45
CA LEU A 34 21.26 -5.09 -33.40
C LEU A 34 21.80 -5.44 -32.01
N VAL A 35 21.17 -4.93 -30.94
CA VAL A 35 21.62 -5.24 -29.57
C VAL A 35 21.29 -6.68 -29.19
N SER A 36 20.09 -7.18 -29.50
CA SER A 36 19.69 -8.56 -29.16
C SER A 36 20.49 -9.62 -29.89
N ASP A 37 20.81 -9.39 -31.17
CA ASP A 37 21.41 -10.41 -32.04
C ASP A 37 22.95 -10.34 -32.02
N GLU A 38 23.53 -9.17 -31.71
CA GLU A 38 24.96 -8.92 -31.86
C GLU A 38 25.65 -8.28 -30.63
N GLY A 39 24.95 -8.09 -29.53
CA GLY A 39 25.52 -7.60 -28.27
C GLY A 39 26.34 -6.31 -28.41
N ASP A 40 27.56 -6.31 -27.90
CA ASP A 40 28.51 -5.19 -27.96
C ASP A 40 28.84 -4.77 -29.39
N ASN A 41 28.88 -5.70 -30.35
CA ASN A 41 29.09 -5.37 -31.76
C ASN A 41 27.90 -4.59 -32.32
N GLY A 42 26.68 -4.96 -31.89
CA GLY A 42 25.46 -4.20 -32.16
C GLY A 42 25.54 -2.76 -31.66
N LEU A 43 25.99 -2.56 -30.41
CA LEU A 43 26.21 -1.23 -29.84
C LEU A 43 27.22 -0.41 -30.65
N ARG A 44 28.33 -1.01 -31.09
CA ARG A 44 29.33 -0.35 -31.96
C ARG A 44 28.74 0.04 -33.32
N LYS A 45 27.89 -0.80 -33.92
CA LYS A 45 27.19 -0.50 -35.17
C LYS A 45 26.21 0.67 -35.00
N ILE A 46 25.48 0.71 -33.89
CA ILE A 46 24.56 1.81 -33.57
C ILE A 46 25.33 3.12 -33.37
N SER A 47 26.44 3.08 -32.63
CA SER A 47 27.33 4.23 -32.44
C SER A 47 27.80 4.83 -33.78
N LYS A 48 28.17 3.96 -34.75
CA LYS A 48 28.49 4.39 -36.13
C LYS A 48 27.29 5.03 -36.85
N ILE A 49 26.08 4.50 -36.70
CA ILE A 49 24.85 5.08 -37.29
C ILE A 49 24.57 6.47 -36.70
N LEU A 50 24.75 6.63 -35.39
CA LEU A 50 24.56 7.89 -34.67
C LEU A 50 25.74 8.87 -34.82
N LYS A 51 26.81 8.45 -35.51
CA LYS A 51 28.07 9.21 -35.68
C LYS A 51 28.71 9.60 -34.35
N GLU A 52 28.54 8.76 -33.35
CA GLU A 52 29.20 8.90 -32.06
C GLU A 52 30.68 8.50 -32.15
N LYS A 53 31.48 8.95 -31.19
CA LYS A 53 32.87 8.53 -31.10
C LYS A 53 32.96 7.04 -30.77
N GLU A 54 33.84 6.33 -31.48
CA GLU A 54 34.07 4.92 -31.20
C GLU A 54 34.62 4.70 -29.77
N ILE A 55 33.87 3.94 -28.98
CA ILE A 55 34.21 3.60 -27.59
C ILE A 55 34.96 2.27 -27.58
N LYS A 56 36.20 2.23 -27.05
CA LYS A 56 36.97 0.97 -26.94
C LYS A 56 36.38 0.03 -25.88
N SER A 57 36.13 0.55 -24.68
CA SER A 57 35.51 -0.15 -23.55
C SER A 57 34.25 0.58 -23.13
N PHE A 58 33.12 -0.11 -23.12
CA PHE A 58 31.85 0.46 -22.66
C PHE A 58 31.87 0.71 -21.16
N LYS A 59 32.48 -0.19 -20.37
CA LYS A 59 32.63 -0.01 -18.92
C LYS A 59 33.62 1.09 -18.61
N VAL A 60 33.23 2.00 -17.71
CA VAL A 60 34.08 3.05 -17.16
C VAL A 60 35.21 2.42 -16.34
N SER A 61 36.43 2.92 -16.53
CA SER A 61 37.61 2.40 -15.82
C SER A 61 37.84 3.09 -14.48
N ASN A 62 38.52 2.43 -13.54
CA ASN A 62 38.90 3.01 -12.25
C ASN A 62 39.72 4.31 -12.37
N SER A 63 40.49 4.48 -13.46
CA SER A 63 41.25 5.71 -13.69
C SER A 63 40.36 6.89 -14.10
N GLU A 64 39.21 6.64 -14.72
CA GLU A 64 38.21 7.66 -15.04
C GLU A 64 37.48 8.15 -13.80
N PHE A 65 37.15 7.25 -12.86
CA PHE A 65 36.59 7.62 -11.55
C PHE A 65 37.56 8.52 -10.76
N LYS A 66 38.84 8.16 -10.66
CA LYS A 66 39.85 8.99 -9.97
C LYS A 66 39.99 10.38 -10.58
N LYS A 67 39.99 10.47 -11.92
CA LYS A 67 40.05 11.78 -12.60
C LYS A 67 38.79 12.60 -12.36
N ALA A 68 37.63 11.97 -12.19
CA ALA A 68 36.40 12.69 -11.93
C ALA A 68 36.45 13.42 -10.58
N GLU A 69 37.03 12.81 -9.55
CA GLU A 69 37.19 13.41 -8.22
C GLU A 69 37.97 14.75 -8.26
N GLU A 70 39.02 14.81 -9.07
CA GLU A 70 39.86 16.00 -9.27
C GLU A 70 39.15 17.12 -10.06
N LEU A 71 38.13 16.77 -10.84
CA LEU A 71 37.43 17.68 -11.76
C LEU A 71 36.13 18.27 -11.20
N VAL A 72 35.60 17.72 -10.11
CA VAL A 72 34.39 18.21 -9.46
C VAL A 72 34.78 19.18 -8.35
N ASP A 73 34.21 20.39 -8.37
CA ASP A 73 34.49 21.41 -7.37
C ASP A 73 33.90 21.05 -6.00
N ASP A 74 34.58 21.47 -4.93
CA ASP A 74 34.21 21.09 -3.56
C ASP A 74 32.87 21.71 -3.11
N GLN A 75 32.46 22.84 -3.69
CA GLN A 75 31.16 23.44 -3.41
C GLN A 75 30.02 22.55 -3.94
N LEU A 76 30.16 22.04 -5.16
CA LEU A 76 29.23 21.08 -5.76
C LEU A 76 29.23 19.76 -5.00
N LYS A 77 30.40 19.25 -4.58
CA LYS A 77 30.47 18.06 -3.71
C LYS A 77 29.67 18.25 -2.43
N ASN A 78 29.83 19.39 -1.76
CA ASN A 78 29.10 19.71 -0.54
C ASN A 78 27.58 19.79 -0.77
N ALA A 79 27.14 20.39 -1.87
CA ALA A 79 25.72 20.45 -2.25
C ALA A 79 25.15 19.04 -2.50
N ILE A 80 25.90 18.20 -3.22
CA ILE A 80 25.50 16.80 -3.47
C ILE A 80 25.43 16.00 -2.18
N LEU A 81 26.38 16.16 -1.25
CA LEU A 81 26.34 15.48 0.04
C LEU A 81 25.13 15.88 0.89
N THR A 82 24.73 17.16 0.81
CA THR A 82 23.50 17.65 1.46
C THR A 82 22.25 16.99 0.85
N ALA A 83 22.15 16.99 -0.48
CA ALA A 83 21.06 16.32 -1.19
C ALA A 83 20.99 14.82 -0.88
N TYR A 84 22.14 14.13 -0.96
CA TYR A 84 22.29 12.72 -0.60
C TYR A 84 21.77 12.44 0.82
N SER A 85 22.17 13.24 1.80
CA SER A 85 21.74 13.07 3.20
C SER A 85 20.21 13.17 3.34
N ASN A 86 19.59 14.15 2.68
CA ASN A 86 18.14 14.36 2.76
C ASN A 86 17.36 13.26 2.02
N ILE A 87 17.77 12.89 0.81
CA ILE A 87 17.16 11.81 0.03
C ILE A 87 17.25 10.50 0.78
N LYS A 88 18.44 10.17 1.31
CA LYS A 88 18.65 8.96 2.12
C LYS A 88 17.74 8.93 3.34
N LYS A 89 17.73 10.01 4.13
CA LYS A 89 16.90 10.11 5.35
C LYS A 89 15.42 9.89 5.07
N TYR A 90 14.89 10.45 3.99
CA TYR A 90 13.48 10.29 3.62
C TYR A 90 13.18 8.86 3.14
N HIS A 91 14.01 8.31 2.26
CA HIS A 91 13.78 6.98 1.69
C HIS A 91 14.04 5.84 2.69
N GLU A 92 14.95 6.00 3.66
CA GLU A 92 15.12 5.02 4.75
C GLU A 92 13.81 4.82 5.55
N LYS A 93 13.01 5.88 5.71
CA LYS A 93 11.69 5.78 6.35
C LYS A 93 10.62 5.10 5.51
N GLN A 94 10.79 5.02 4.20
CA GLN A 94 9.86 4.30 3.33
C GLN A 94 10.02 2.77 3.42
N LEU A 95 11.14 2.28 3.97
CA LEU A 95 11.36 0.86 4.18
C LEU A 95 10.49 0.32 5.34
N ASP A 96 10.19 1.18 6.32
CA ASP A 96 9.30 0.86 7.44
C ASP A 96 7.92 0.47 6.90
N GLY A 97 7.46 -0.75 7.21
CA GLY A 97 6.14 -1.24 6.81
C GLY A 97 6.06 -1.95 5.45
N LEU A 98 7.16 -2.09 4.71
CA LEU A 98 7.17 -2.91 3.47
C LEU A 98 7.08 -4.43 3.74
N SER A 99 7.34 -4.84 4.98
CA SER A 99 7.21 -6.22 5.46
C SER A 99 6.14 -6.30 6.56
N ILE A 100 5.39 -7.41 6.59
CA ILE A 100 4.38 -7.66 7.61
C ILE A 100 4.92 -8.73 8.57
N ASN A 101 4.94 -8.42 9.87
CA ASN A 101 5.29 -9.38 10.91
C ASN A 101 4.31 -10.56 10.95
N LYS A 102 4.71 -11.68 11.56
CA LYS A 102 3.86 -12.87 11.67
C LYS A 102 2.50 -12.55 12.31
N VAL A 103 1.43 -12.78 11.55
CA VAL A 103 0.02 -12.67 11.95
C VAL A 103 -0.61 -14.04 11.92
N GLU A 104 -1.28 -14.43 13.00
CA GLU A 104 -2.09 -15.64 13.04
C GLU A 104 -3.52 -15.31 12.59
N THR A 105 -3.94 -15.81 11.43
CA THR A 105 -5.26 -15.50 10.85
C THR A 105 -6.36 -16.39 11.41
N THR A 106 -6.01 -17.63 11.73
CA THR A 106 -6.80 -18.54 12.55
C THR A 106 -5.84 -19.34 13.39
N LYS A 107 -6.28 -19.84 14.54
CA LYS A 107 -5.41 -20.59 15.44
C LYS A 107 -4.63 -21.67 14.69
N GLY A 108 -3.31 -21.65 14.85
CA GLY A 108 -2.41 -22.60 14.22
C GLY A 108 -2.06 -22.30 12.77
N VAL A 109 -2.58 -21.24 12.14
CA VAL A 109 -2.21 -20.80 10.78
C VAL A 109 -1.68 -19.38 10.82
N SER A 110 -0.43 -19.21 10.43
CA SER A 110 0.23 -17.89 10.45
C SER A 110 0.73 -17.49 9.08
N LEU A 111 0.60 -16.19 8.77
CA LEU A 111 1.12 -15.55 7.57
C LEU A 111 2.07 -14.42 7.95
N TRP A 112 3.06 -14.17 7.10
CA TRP A 112 3.90 -12.98 7.17
C TRP A 112 4.32 -12.59 5.76
N SER A 113 4.95 -11.42 5.61
CA SER A 113 5.53 -11.05 4.33
C SER A 113 6.88 -10.38 4.50
N GLU A 114 7.79 -10.64 3.56
CA GLU A 114 9.13 -10.08 3.56
C GLU A 114 9.37 -9.30 2.27
N PHE A 115 9.84 -8.07 2.40
CA PHE A 115 10.34 -7.28 1.29
C PHE A 115 11.73 -7.78 0.88
N LYS A 116 11.92 -8.06 -0.41
CA LYS A 116 13.19 -8.52 -0.98
C LYS A 116 13.62 -7.61 -2.14
N PRO A 117 14.87 -7.14 -2.18
CA PRO A 117 15.38 -6.31 -3.27
C PRO A 117 15.36 -7.04 -4.60
N ILE A 118 15.25 -6.32 -5.71
CA ILE A 118 15.47 -6.85 -7.06
C ILE A 118 16.97 -7.10 -7.25
N ASP A 119 17.31 -8.30 -7.72
CA ASP A 119 18.70 -8.77 -7.76
C ASP A 119 19.58 -7.95 -8.72
N SER A 120 19.00 -7.44 -9.80
CA SER A 120 19.71 -6.63 -10.80
C SER A 120 18.80 -5.54 -11.37
N VAL A 121 19.18 -4.27 -11.17
CA VAL A 121 18.43 -3.09 -11.64
C VAL A 121 19.29 -2.21 -12.54
N GLY A 122 18.68 -1.73 -13.62
CA GLY A 122 19.32 -0.83 -14.58
C GLY A 122 18.84 0.60 -14.39
N LEU A 123 19.77 1.55 -14.23
CA LEU A 123 19.50 2.97 -14.07
C LEU A 123 19.95 3.70 -15.34
N TYR A 124 19.00 4.26 -16.08
CA TYR A 124 19.31 5.12 -17.21
C TYR A 124 19.44 6.57 -16.72
N ILE A 125 20.61 7.17 -16.93
CA ILE A 125 20.88 8.56 -16.59
C ILE A 125 21.02 9.37 -17.88
N PRO A 126 20.05 10.24 -18.21
CA PRO A 126 20.15 11.07 -19.40
C PRO A 126 21.42 11.93 -19.38
N GLY A 127 21.96 12.16 -20.58
CA GLY A 127 22.99 13.16 -20.82
C GLY A 127 22.64 14.01 -22.05
N GLY A 128 23.61 14.76 -22.56
CA GLY A 128 23.42 15.68 -23.68
C GLY A 128 23.80 17.11 -23.30
N THR A 129 22.83 18.03 -23.36
CA THR A 129 23.05 19.47 -23.10
C THR A 129 23.33 19.79 -21.62
N ALA A 130 22.90 18.92 -20.69
CA ALA A 130 23.17 19.06 -19.26
C ALA A 130 23.33 17.68 -18.60
N PRO A 131 24.25 17.52 -17.62
CA PRO A 131 24.40 16.29 -16.86
C PRO A 131 23.36 16.20 -15.73
N LEU A 132 22.43 15.24 -15.80
CA LEU A 132 21.40 15.06 -14.77
C LEU A 132 21.87 14.14 -13.63
N PHE A 133 22.90 14.57 -12.90
CA PHE A 133 23.43 13.81 -11.75
C PHE A 133 22.44 13.75 -10.56
N SER A 134 21.50 14.68 -10.47
CA SER A 134 20.38 14.60 -9.50
C SER A 134 19.52 13.36 -9.75
N SER A 135 19.21 13.04 -11.00
CA SER A 135 18.46 11.82 -11.35
C SER A 135 19.21 10.54 -11.00
N LEU A 136 20.54 10.56 -10.94
CA LEU A 136 21.32 9.44 -10.43
C LEU A 136 21.12 9.28 -8.91
N LEU A 137 21.16 10.37 -8.13
CA LEU A 137 20.87 10.32 -6.69
C LEU A 137 19.47 9.76 -6.42
N MET A 138 18.46 10.28 -7.14
CA MET A 138 17.06 9.91 -6.97
C MET A 138 16.78 8.44 -7.32
N GLN A 139 17.58 7.82 -8.17
CA GLN A 139 17.43 6.40 -8.54
C GLN A 139 18.32 5.47 -7.71
N ALA A 140 19.59 5.81 -7.52
CA ALA A 140 20.56 4.93 -6.89
C ALA A 140 20.40 4.83 -5.37
N ILE A 141 20.03 5.93 -4.70
CA ILE A 141 19.85 5.93 -3.23
C ILE A 141 18.73 4.96 -2.81
N PRO A 142 17.49 5.02 -3.35
CA PRO A 142 16.47 4.04 -2.99
C PRO A 142 16.81 2.60 -3.41
N ALA A 143 17.54 2.40 -4.51
CA ALA A 143 18.03 1.07 -4.90
C ALA A 143 18.99 0.46 -3.85
N ILE A 144 19.91 1.27 -3.34
CA ILE A 144 20.85 0.88 -2.28
C ILE A 144 20.11 0.60 -0.97
N ILE A 145 19.16 1.46 -0.59
CA ILE A 145 18.34 1.28 0.62
C ILE A 145 17.50 0.01 0.54
N ALA A 146 16.95 -0.31 -0.63
CA ALA A 146 16.23 -1.57 -0.83
C ALA A 146 17.12 -2.80 -0.68
N GLY A 147 18.44 -2.65 -0.90
CA GLY A 147 19.44 -3.72 -0.83
C GLY A 147 19.72 -4.40 -2.18
N CYS A 148 19.50 -3.71 -3.31
CA CYS A 148 19.78 -4.27 -4.64
C CYS A 148 21.29 -4.57 -4.78
N PRO A 149 21.68 -5.84 -5.00
CA PRO A 149 23.09 -6.22 -5.00
C PRO A 149 23.81 -5.82 -6.30
N ASN A 150 23.09 -5.76 -7.43
CA ASN A 150 23.66 -5.33 -8.72
C ASN A 150 22.90 -4.10 -9.23
N ILE A 151 23.61 -2.97 -9.33
CA ILE A 151 23.08 -1.70 -9.84
C ILE A 151 23.91 -1.30 -11.06
N VAL A 152 23.27 -1.29 -12.22
CA VAL A 152 23.90 -1.04 -13.53
C VAL A 152 23.53 0.35 -13.98
N ILE A 153 24.49 1.20 -14.28
CA ILE A 153 24.25 2.57 -14.77
C ILE A 153 24.61 2.65 -16.24
N CYS A 154 23.67 3.07 -17.08
CA CYS A 154 23.94 3.45 -18.47
C CYS A 154 23.72 4.95 -18.65
N THR A 155 24.71 5.62 -19.23
CA THR A 155 24.63 7.05 -19.53
C THR A 155 25.38 7.36 -20.83
N PRO A 156 24.86 8.24 -21.71
CA PRO A 156 25.53 8.59 -22.95
C PRO A 156 26.88 9.28 -22.69
N PRO A 157 27.95 8.90 -23.41
CA PRO A 157 29.19 9.66 -23.39
C PRO A 157 29.06 10.98 -24.16
N ASP A 158 29.93 11.93 -23.85
CA ASP A 158 30.10 13.16 -24.63
C ASP A 158 30.73 12.90 -26.01
N ALA A 159 30.87 13.95 -26.82
CA ALA A 159 31.53 13.87 -28.14
C ALA A 159 32.99 13.36 -28.07
N ASN A 160 33.62 13.41 -26.90
CA ASN A 160 34.97 12.90 -26.65
C ASN A 160 34.98 11.46 -26.12
N GLY A 161 33.83 10.82 -25.95
CA GLY A 161 33.69 9.46 -25.44
C GLY A 161 33.82 9.36 -23.91
N LYS A 162 33.65 10.47 -23.18
CA LYS A 162 33.79 10.56 -21.72
C LYS A 162 32.43 10.74 -21.05
N ILE A 163 32.30 10.26 -19.82
CA ILE A 163 31.15 10.57 -18.97
C ILE A 163 31.45 11.86 -18.19
N ASN A 164 30.41 12.62 -17.90
CA ASN A 164 30.51 13.81 -17.07
C ASN A 164 31.14 13.47 -15.69
N PRO A 165 32.16 14.23 -15.22
CA PRO A 165 32.82 13.97 -13.95
C PRO A 165 31.87 13.90 -12.75
N THR A 166 30.84 14.73 -12.69
CA THR A 166 29.88 14.75 -11.58
C THR A 166 29.09 13.44 -11.49
N ILE A 167 28.66 12.87 -12.62
CA ILE A 167 27.98 11.56 -12.65
C ILE A 167 28.91 10.46 -12.13
N LEU A 168 30.17 10.45 -12.57
CA LEU A 168 31.16 9.46 -12.11
C LEU A 168 31.48 9.61 -10.64
N TRP A 169 31.64 10.84 -10.15
CA TRP A 169 31.90 11.11 -8.74
C TRP A 169 30.72 10.69 -7.85
N VAL A 170 29.48 10.93 -8.28
CA VAL A 170 28.28 10.45 -7.57
C VAL A 170 28.20 8.92 -7.56
N ALA A 171 28.46 8.27 -8.69
CA ALA A 171 28.48 6.81 -8.75
C ALA A 171 29.58 6.24 -7.83
N ASP A 172 30.74 6.89 -7.75
CA ASP A 172 31.83 6.53 -6.86
C ASP A 172 31.45 6.69 -5.38
N LEU A 173 30.86 7.83 -5.01
CA LEU A 173 30.32 8.12 -3.67
C LEU A 173 29.33 7.05 -3.20
N LEU A 174 28.52 6.52 -4.13
CA LEU A 174 27.52 5.48 -3.88
C LEU A 174 28.07 4.05 -4.04
N ASN A 175 29.37 3.89 -4.28
CA ASN A 175 30.05 2.61 -4.51
C ASN A 175 29.53 1.79 -5.71
N ILE A 176 29.02 2.45 -6.75
CA ILE A 176 28.53 1.81 -7.98
C ILE A 176 29.62 1.87 -9.06
N LYS A 177 30.18 0.70 -9.42
CA LYS A 177 31.28 0.59 -10.40
C LYS A 177 30.84 0.10 -11.78
N ASP A 178 29.62 -0.42 -11.89
CA ASP A 178 29.02 -0.89 -13.14
C ASP A 178 28.40 0.28 -13.90
N VAL A 179 29.25 1.19 -14.37
CA VAL A 179 28.86 2.37 -15.17
C VAL A 179 29.30 2.16 -16.63
N TYR A 180 28.38 2.36 -17.56
CA TYR A 180 28.56 2.07 -18.98
C TYR A 180 28.26 3.28 -19.87
N LYS A 181 29.15 3.50 -20.84
CA LYS A 181 29.15 4.61 -21.81
C LYS A 181 28.19 4.33 -22.97
N VAL A 182 26.92 4.16 -22.65
CA VAL A 182 25.86 3.85 -23.63
C VAL A 182 24.62 4.66 -23.27
N GLY A 183 24.06 5.38 -24.25
CA GLY A 183 22.83 6.15 -24.10
C GLY A 183 21.70 5.65 -24.99
N GLY A 184 20.58 6.39 -24.99
CA GLY A 184 19.48 6.18 -25.93
C GLY A 184 18.72 4.85 -25.76
N SER A 185 17.96 4.47 -26.77
CA SER A 185 17.20 3.21 -26.77
C SER A 185 18.10 1.98 -26.70
N GLN A 186 19.31 2.06 -27.27
CA GLN A 186 20.28 0.97 -27.23
C GLN A 186 20.79 0.66 -25.82
N ALA A 187 20.87 1.65 -24.93
CA ALA A 187 21.18 1.41 -23.51
C ALA A 187 20.07 0.60 -22.81
N ILE A 188 18.81 0.93 -23.11
CA ILE A 188 17.66 0.21 -22.55
C ILE A 188 17.64 -1.23 -23.03
N PHE A 189 17.87 -1.48 -24.32
CA PHE A 189 17.97 -2.83 -24.85
C PHE A 189 19.17 -3.60 -24.28
N ALA A 190 20.32 -2.95 -24.10
CA ALA A 190 21.50 -3.58 -23.51
C ALA A 190 21.26 -4.00 -22.06
N MET A 191 20.63 -3.15 -21.24
CA MET A 191 20.26 -3.52 -19.88
C MET A 191 19.16 -4.59 -19.85
N ALA A 192 18.21 -4.58 -20.80
CA ALA A 192 17.11 -5.53 -20.82
C ALA A 192 17.50 -6.94 -21.25
N TYR A 193 18.40 -7.06 -22.24
CA TYR A 193 18.79 -8.35 -22.82
C TYR A 193 20.18 -8.82 -22.39
N GLY A 194 21.01 -7.90 -21.88
CA GLY A 194 22.43 -8.14 -21.64
C GLY A 194 23.26 -8.07 -22.92
N THR A 195 24.54 -7.76 -22.77
CA THR A 195 25.59 -7.91 -23.77
C THR A 195 26.82 -8.56 -23.13
N GLU A 196 27.90 -8.74 -23.88
CA GLU A 196 29.17 -9.24 -23.34
C GLU A 196 29.74 -8.32 -22.25
N SER A 197 29.51 -7.01 -22.35
CA SER A 197 29.96 -6.02 -21.37
C SER A 197 28.89 -5.64 -20.34
N ILE A 198 27.63 -5.51 -20.76
CA ILE A 198 26.54 -4.94 -19.95
C ILE A 198 25.68 -6.08 -19.40
N PRO A 199 25.63 -6.28 -18.07
CA PRO A 199 24.82 -7.35 -17.51
C PRO A 199 23.32 -7.10 -17.68
N LYS A 200 22.56 -8.19 -17.80
CA LYS A 200 21.10 -8.16 -17.87
C LYS A 200 20.52 -7.68 -16.53
N CYS A 201 19.52 -6.81 -16.60
CA CYS A 201 18.75 -6.27 -15.49
C CYS A 201 17.33 -6.83 -15.52
N PHE A 202 16.67 -6.89 -14.36
CA PHE A 202 15.29 -7.36 -14.22
C PHE A 202 14.27 -6.21 -14.19
N LYS A 203 14.72 -5.01 -13.84
CA LYS A 203 13.91 -3.79 -13.91
C LYS A 203 14.77 -2.61 -14.33
N ILE A 204 14.24 -1.76 -15.22
CA ILE A 204 14.92 -0.55 -15.71
C ILE A 204 14.20 0.70 -15.20
N PHE A 205 14.99 1.65 -14.72
CA PHE A 205 14.56 2.92 -14.14
C PHE A 205 15.13 4.10 -14.92
N GLY A 206 14.48 5.24 -14.75
CA GLY A 206 14.99 6.53 -15.15
C GLY A 206 14.25 7.12 -16.34
N PRO A 207 14.11 8.46 -16.37
CA PRO A 207 13.45 9.16 -17.46
C PRO A 207 14.36 9.17 -18.69
N GLY A 208 13.80 9.55 -19.84
CA GLY A 208 14.58 9.80 -21.04
C GLY A 208 13.76 10.44 -22.13
N ASN A 209 14.40 10.71 -23.27
CA ASN A 209 13.69 11.24 -24.43
C ASN A 209 12.71 10.19 -25.00
N LYS A 210 11.90 10.59 -25.99
CA LYS A 210 10.93 9.71 -26.67
C LYS A 210 11.49 8.36 -27.13
N TYR A 211 12.77 8.25 -27.50
CA TYR A 211 13.38 6.99 -27.92
C TYR A 211 13.64 6.04 -26.75
N VAL A 212 14.06 6.59 -25.62
CA VAL A 212 14.26 5.85 -24.36
C VAL A 212 12.91 5.39 -23.83
N THR A 213 11.90 6.28 -23.80
CA THR A 213 10.54 5.93 -23.38
C THR A 213 9.96 4.81 -24.24
N GLU A 214 10.01 4.93 -25.57
CA GLU A 214 9.53 3.87 -26.47
C GLU A 214 10.31 2.56 -26.27
N ALA A 215 11.63 2.60 -26.10
CA ALA A 215 12.41 1.40 -25.80
C ALA A 215 11.98 0.74 -24.47
N LYS A 216 11.74 1.53 -23.41
CA LYS A 216 11.21 1.05 -22.12
C LYS A 216 9.85 0.38 -22.31
N LEU A 217 8.95 0.99 -23.08
CA LEU A 217 7.64 0.41 -23.41
C LEU A 217 7.76 -0.89 -24.23
N GLN A 218 8.76 -1.02 -25.10
CA GLN A 218 8.97 -2.25 -25.85
C GLN A 218 9.53 -3.39 -24.99
N VAL A 219 10.43 -3.09 -24.06
CA VAL A 219 11.03 -4.10 -23.16
C VAL A 219 10.12 -4.44 -21.97
N SER A 220 9.10 -3.62 -21.68
CA SER A 220 8.16 -3.85 -20.56
C SER A 220 7.38 -5.16 -20.66
N LYS A 221 7.36 -5.79 -21.85
CA LYS A 221 6.80 -7.13 -22.10
C LYS A 221 7.71 -8.26 -21.65
N ASP A 222 9.01 -7.99 -21.58
CA ASP A 222 10.06 -8.98 -21.31
C ASP A 222 10.66 -8.81 -19.89
N ILE A 223 10.78 -7.57 -19.42
CA ILE A 223 11.26 -7.19 -18.09
C ILE A 223 10.42 -6.04 -17.52
N SER A 224 10.53 -5.73 -16.23
CA SER A 224 9.81 -4.61 -15.65
C SER A 224 10.47 -3.26 -15.97
N ILE A 225 9.67 -2.20 -15.96
CA ILE A 225 10.14 -0.81 -15.91
C ILE A 225 9.52 -0.12 -14.69
N ASP A 226 10.07 1.02 -14.27
CA ASP A 226 9.47 1.89 -13.26
C ASP A 226 8.07 2.40 -13.66
N MET A 227 8.00 3.29 -14.64
CA MET A 227 6.76 3.88 -15.14
C MET A 227 6.94 4.44 -16.56
N PRO A 228 5.86 4.54 -17.35
CA PRO A 228 5.86 5.34 -18.57
C PRO A 228 6.15 6.81 -18.26
N ALA A 229 6.97 7.46 -19.10
CA ALA A 229 7.29 8.88 -18.96
C ALA A 229 6.72 9.66 -20.15
N GLY A 230 5.95 10.71 -19.85
CA GLY A 230 5.49 11.72 -20.78
C GLY A 230 6.21 13.06 -20.53
N PRO A 231 5.75 14.16 -21.14
CA PRO A 231 6.30 15.49 -20.91
C PRO A 231 6.05 15.93 -19.47
N SER A 232 7.04 16.58 -18.85
CA SER A 232 6.95 17.06 -17.47
C SER A 232 5.91 18.19 -17.33
N GLU A 233 5.25 18.24 -16.17
CA GLU A 233 4.16 19.17 -15.90
C GLU A 233 4.15 19.72 -14.46
N VAL A 234 3.82 21.01 -14.31
CA VAL A 234 3.64 21.66 -13.00
C VAL A 234 2.30 22.36 -12.94
N TYR A 235 1.60 22.20 -11.81
CA TYR A 235 0.33 22.84 -11.53
C TYR A 235 0.49 23.70 -10.28
N VAL A 236 0.28 25.00 -10.43
CA VAL A 236 0.39 25.99 -9.35
C VAL A 236 -1.00 26.51 -9.01
N VAL A 237 -1.34 26.49 -7.72
CA VAL A 237 -2.61 27.01 -7.19
C VAL A 237 -2.31 28.22 -6.32
N SER A 238 -2.88 29.37 -6.68
CA SER A 238 -2.88 30.55 -5.81
C SER A 238 -3.95 31.56 -6.22
N ASP A 239 -4.47 32.31 -5.25
CA ASP A 239 -5.29 33.51 -5.47
C ASP A 239 -4.55 34.81 -5.19
N ASP A 240 -3.35 34.71 -4.62
CA ASP A 240 -2.60 35.82 -4.08
C ASP A 240 -1.80 36.54 -5.17
N ILE A 241 -2.22 37.77 -5.48
CA ILE A 241 -1.56 38.59 -6.49
C ILE A 241 -0.19 39.07 -6.04
N GLU A 242 0.07 39.14 -4.73
CA GLU A 242 1.36 39.57 -4.19
C GLU A 242 2.45 38.51 -4.41
N LYS A 243 2.07 37.27 -4.75
CA LYS A 243 2.97 36.14 -5.02
C LYS A 243 3.18 35.87 -6.51
N ALA A 244 2.79 36.79 -7.37
CA ALA A 244 2.85 36.59 -8.82
C ALA A 244 4.29 36.38 -9.35
N ASP A 245 5.30 36.92 -8.66
CA ASP A 245 6.71 36.74 -8.96
C ASP A 245 7.20 35.30 -8.69
N ILE A 246 6.85 34.72 -7.55
CA ILE A 246 7.21 33.34 -7.22
C ILE A 246 6.41 32.33 -8.04
N ILE A 247 5.12 32.60 -8.32
CA ILE A 247 4.30 31.79 -9.23
C ILE A 247 4.95 31.74 -10.62
N ALA A 248 5.37 32.89 -11.16
CA ALA A 248 6.02 32.94 -12.47
C ALA A 248 7.34 32.15 -12.48
N SER A 249 8.08 32.18 -11.38
CA SER A 249 9.35 31.46 -11.23
C SER A 249 9.15 29.94 -11.28
N ASP A 250 8.16 29.41 -10.53
CA ASP A 250 7.84 27.98 -10.54
C ASP A 250 7.28 27.51 -11.90
N LEU A 251 6.47 28.34 -12.58
CA LEU A 251 6.01 28.01 -13.93
C LEU A 251 7.18 27.96 -14.91
N LEU A 252 8.15 28.89 -14.81
CA LEU A 252 9.33 28.93 -15.67
C LEU A 252 10.30 27.79 -15.38
N SER A 253 10.45 27.35 -14.12
CA SER A 253 11.34 26.24 -13.76
C SER A 253 10.95 24.96 -14.48
N GLN A 254 9.66 24.62 -14.54
CA GLN A 254 9.23 23.45 -15.31
C GLN A 254 9.37 23.67 -16.82
N LEU A 255 9.01 24.86 -17.33
CA LEU A 255 9.03 25.14 -18.76
C LEU A 255 10.43 25.10 -19.39
N GLU A 256 11.50 25.28 -18.62
CA GLU A 256 12.86 25.15 -19.15
C GLU A 256 13.33 23.70 -19.32
N HIS A 257 12.62 22.70 -18.80
CA HIS A 257 13.01 21.30 -18.90
C HIS A 257 13.06 20.82 -20.35
N SER A 258 12.00 21.10 -21.12
CA SER A 258 11.84 20.64 -22.51
C SER A 258 10.82 21.48 -23.28
N ILE A 259 10.82 21.38 -24.62
CA ILE A 259 9.88 22.12 -25.49
C ILE A 259 8.42 21.70 -25.30
N ASP A 260 8.19 20.50 -24.78
CA ASP A 260 6.90 19.88 -24.51
C ASP A 260 6.50 19.92 -23.03
N ALA A 261 7.37 20.45 -22.15
CA ALA A 261 7.04 20.73 -20.76
C ALA A 261 5.83 21.67 -20.65
N LYS A 262 5.06 21.51 -19.58
CA LYS A 262 3.78 22.20 -19.40
C LYS A 262 3.67 22.85 -18.03
N ALA A 263 3.00 23.99 -17.99
CA ALA A 263 2.80 24.72 -16.75
C ALA A 263 1.35 25.21 -16.66
N VAL A 264 0.72 25.02 -15.51
CA VAL A 264 -0.69 25.34 -15.29
C VAL A 264 -0.82 26.22 -14.06
N LEU A 265 -1.39 27.41 -14.20
CA LEU A 265 -1.80 28.24 -13.07
C LEU A 265 -3.31 28.13 -12.88
N ILE A 266 -3.74 27.75 -11.68
CA ILE A 266 -5.14 27.68 -11.28
C ILE A 266 -5.43 28.79 -10.27
N SER A 267 -6.41 29.64 -10.56
CA SER A 267 -6.76 30.76 -9.68
C SER A 267 -8.23 31.13 -9.73
N LYS A 268 -8.80 31.57 -8.60
CA LYS A 268 -10.05 32.35 -8.54
C LYS A 268 -9.79 33.84 -8.77
N ASN A 269 -8.56 34.33 -8.75
CA ASN A 269 -8.26 35.73 -9.00
C ASN A 269 -8.05 36.02 -10.49
N LYS A 270 -9.01 36.72 -11.13
CA LYS A 270 -8.91 37.09 -12.56
C LYS A 270 -7.77 38.06 -12.84
N LYS A 271 -7.42 38.92 -11.88
CA LYS A 271 -6.37 39.92 -12.05
C LYS A 271 -5.00 39.22 -12.07
N LEU A 272 -4.78 38.28 -11.16
CA LEU A 272 -3.57 37.44 -11.16
C LEU A 272 -3.36 36.72 -12.51
N LEU A 273 -4.39 36.05 -13.04
CA LEU A 273 -4.30 35.37 -14.34
C LEU A 273 -3.98 36.32 -15.51
N LYS A 274 -4.35 37.60 -15.42
CA LYS A 274 -4.01 38.60 -16.43
C LYS A 274 -2.56 39.07 -16.27
N ASP A 275 -2.18 39.41 -15.05
CA ASP A 275 -0.90 40.08 -14.74
C ASP A 275 0.29 39.11 -14.82
N ILE A 276 0.08 37.82 -14.56
CA ILE A 276 1.13 36.79 -14.58
C ILE A 276 1.83 36.68 -15.96
N LYS A 277 1.12 36.96 -17.06
CA LYS A 277 1.66 36.85 -18.43
C LYS A 277 2.87 37.77 -18.64
N THR A 278 2.76 39.00 -18.14
CA THR A 278 3.81 40.01 -18.24
C THR A 278 5.00 39.62 -17.35
N ILE A 279 4.72 39.13 -16.13
CA ILE A 279 5.76 38.76 -15.17
C ILE A 279 6.59 37.58 -15.68
N ILE A 280 5.94 36.53 -16.21
CA ILE A 280 6.62 35.39 -16.86
C ILE A 280 7.50 35.90 -18.01
N SER A 281 6.96 36.78 -18.86
CA SER A 281 7.70 37.32 -20.01
C SER A 281 8.96 38.08 -19.56
N ASN A 282 8.84 38.92 -18.53
CA ASN A 282 9.94 39.71 -17.98
C ASN A 282 11.01 38.82 -17.32
N GLN A 283 10.61 37.86 -16.47
CA GLN A 283 11.58 36.97 -15.80
C GLN A 283 12.33 36.10 -16.83
N LYS A 284 11.61 35.61 -17.85
CA LYS A 284 12.17 34.80 -18.94
C LYS A 284 13.35 35.48 -19.63
N GLU A 285 13.35 36.80 -19.84
CA GLU A 285 14.41 37.52 -20.58
C GLU A 285 15.82 37.30 -20.01
N SER A 286 15.92 37.08 -18.70
CA SER A 286 17.20 36.86 -18.02
C SER A 286 17.71 35.40 -18.05
N LEU A 287 16.88 34.46 -18.50
CA LEU A 287 17.21 33.03 -18.46
C LEU A 287 18.02 32.59 -19.69
N SER A 288 18.90 31.60 -19.53
CA SER A 288 19.82 31.18 -20.59
C SER A 288 19.21 30.23 -21.62
N ARG A 289 18.20 29.43 -21.23
CA ARG A 289 17.57 28.39 -22.07
C ARG A 289 16.48 28.94 -23.00
N GLN A 290 16.75 30.09 -23.64
CA GLN A 290 15.79 30.84 -24.46
C GLN A 290 15.16 30.01 -25.59
N SER A 291 15.93 29.12 -26.25
CA SER A 291 15.38 28.30 -27.34
C SER A 291 14.26 27.39 -26.88
N ILE A 292 14.40 26.76 -25.71
CA ILE A 292 13.38 25.91 -25.11
C ILE A 292 12.21 26.75 -24.61
N LEU A 293 12.52 27.79 -23.83
CA LEU A 293 11.51 28.65 -23.20
C LEU A 293 10.62 29.37 -24.23
N ASN A 294 11.15 29.74 -25.39
CA ASN A 294 10.37 30.37 -26.46
C ASN A 294 9.34 29.42 -27.08
N GLU A 295 9.59 28.11 -27.05
CA GLU A 295 8.63 27.10 -27.51
C GLU A 295 7.67 26.69 -26.38
N SER A 296 8.20 26.30 -25.22
CA SER A 296 7.44 25.71 -24.12
C SER A 296 6.48 26.70 -23.47
N ILE A 297 6.73 28.01 -23.49
CA ILE A 297 5.80 29.04 -22.96
C ILE A 297 4.42 29.04 -23.65
N ASN A 298 4.32 28.43 -24.83
CA ASN A 298 3.04 28.22 -25.50
C ASN A 298 2.18 27.13 -24.82
N ASN A 299 2.80 26.29 -24.00
CA ASN A 299 2.20 25.23 -23.19
C ASN A 299 1.81 25.69 -21.78
N THR A 300 1.77 27.01 -21.52
CA THR A 300 1.23 27.56 -20.27
C THR A 300 -0.30 27.65 -20.33
N TYR A 301 -0.98 27.12 -19.33
CA TYR A 301 -2.44 27.16 -19.17
C TYR A 301 -2.83 28.02 -17.96
N LEU A 302 -3.75 28.95 -18.16
CA LEU A 302 -4.26 29.86 -17.13
C LEU A 302 -5.73 29.51 -16.86
N VAL A 303 -5.97 28.83 -15.75
CA VAL A 303 -7.24 28.19 -15.41
C VAL A 303 -7.97 29.02 -14.36
N LYS A 304 -9.13 29.55 -14.75
CA LYS A 304 -10.01 30.32 -13.87
C LYS A 304 -11.03 29.40 -13.18
N ALA A 305 -10.89 29.23 -11.86
CA ALA A 305 -11.81 28.50 -11.00
C ALA A 305 -12.84 29.42 -10.33
N LYS A 306 -13.99 28.90 -9.89
CA LYS A 306 -15.02 29.69 -9.16
C LYS A 306 -14.90 29.55 -7.64
N ASN A 307 -14.49 28.37 -7.16
CA ASN A 307 -14.38 28.01 -5.76
C ASN A 307 -13.36 26.88 -5.59
N ASP A 308 -13.05 26.51 -4.35
CA ASP A 308 -12.03 25.48 -4.03
C ASP A 308 -12.44 24.09 -4.52
N LYS A 309 -13.74 23.78 -4.56
CA LYS A 309 -14.24 22.50 -5.09
C LYS A 309 -13.92 22.33 -6.57
N ASP A 310 -14.04 23.39 -7.37
CA ASP A 310 -13.65 23.36 -8.78
C ASP A 310 -12.14 23.12 -8.93
N ILE A 311 -11.31 23.70 -8.05
CA ILE A 311 -9.85 23.51 -8.03
C ILE A 311 -9.52 22.04 -7.71
N ILE A 312 -10.08 21.51 -6.63
CA ILE A 312 -9.87 20.13 -6.17
C ILE A 312 -10.27 19.12 -7.25
N ASN A 313 -11.46 19.30 -7.85
CA ASN A 313 -11.92 18.42 -8.93
C ASN A 313 -10.95 18.48 -10.12
N PHE A 314 -10.54 19.69 -10.54
CA PHE A 314 -9.63 19.85 -11.65
C PHE A 314 -8.26 19.21 -11.40
N ILE A 315 -7.70 19.35 -10.19
CA ILE A 315 -6.45 18.69 -9.79
C ILE A 315 -6.62 17.17 -9.88
N ASN A 316 -7.66 16.61 -9.25
CA ASN A 316 -7.86 15.17 -9.20
C ASN A 316 -8.15 14.57 -10.59
N ASP A 317 -8.84 15.29 -11.46
CA ASP A 317 -9.14 14.85 -12.82
C ASP A 317 -7.89 14.87 -13.72
N ASN A 318 -6.99 15.83 -13.50
CA ASN A 318 -5.76 16.00 -14.29
C ASN A 318 -4.54 15.29 -13.68
N ALA A 319 -4.57 14.91 -12.40
CA ALA A 319 -3.55 14.12 -11.72
C ALA A 319 -2.10 14.56 -12.06
N PRO A 320 -1.72 15.79 -11.67
CA PRO A 320 -0.46 16.40 -12.10
C PRO A 320 0.77 15.68 -11.56
N GLU A 321 1.87 15.74 -12.31
CA GLU A 321 3.20 15.33 -11.84
C GLU A 321 3.61 16.13 -10.60
N HIS A 322 3.70 17.46 -10.72
CA HIS A 322 3.98 18.37 -9.62
C HIS A 322 2.79 19.28 -9.32
N LEU A 323 2.39 19.36 -8.04
CA LEU A 323 1.35 20.28 -7.57
C LEU A 323 1.92 21.23 -6.51
N ILE A 324 1.87 22.54 -6.76
CA ILE A 324 2.31 23.57 -5.82
C ILE A 324 1.09 24.33 -5.29
N LEU A 325 0.87 24.22 -3.98
CA LEU A 325 -0.15 24.95 -3.22
C LEU A 325 0.53 26.10 -2.47
N ILE A 326 0.63 27.26 -3.12
CA ILE A 326 1.46 28.37 -2.65
C ILE A 326 0.88 29.09 -1.43
N ASP A 327 -0.45 29.13 -1.31
CA ASP A 327 -1.12 29.91 -0.28
C ASP A 327 -1.08 29.23 1.09
N ASP A 328 -0.90 30.01 2.16
CA ASP A 328 -0.69 29.48 3.52
C ASP A 328 -1.90 28.70 4.06
N ASP A 329 -3.08 28.88 3.45
CA ASP A 329 -4.29 28.12 3.73
C ASP A 329 -4.45 26.85 2.87
N PHE A 330 -3.35 26.32 2.33
CA PHE A 330 -3.30 25.06 1.56
C PHE A 330 -3.99 23.88 2.26
N VAL A 331 -4.15 23.92 3.59
CA VAL A 331 -4.92 22.94 4.38
C VAL A 331 -6.39 22.81 3.95
N LYS A 332 -6.94 23.78 3.22
CA LYS A 332 -8.28 23.70 2.62
C LYS A 332 -8.34 22.80 1.39
N ILE A 333 -7.21 22.59 0.71
CA ILE A 333 -7.12 21.84 -0.55
C ILE A 333 -6.39 20.52 -0.35
N ALA A 334 -5.23 20.54 0.34
CA ALA A 334 -4.32 19.39 0.43
C ALA A 334 -4.97 18.08 0.89
N PRO A 335 -5.85 18.04 1.92
CA PRO A 335 -6.51 16.80 2.35
C PRO A 335 -7.45 16.16 1.31
N TYR A 336 -7.84 16.92 0.28
CA TYR A 336 -8.75 16.48 -0.78
C TYR A 336 -8.03 16.19 -2.10
N VAL A 337 -6.70 16.31 -2.14
CA VAL A 337 -5.87 15.89 -3.27
C VAL A 337 -5.72 14.38 -3.21
N ASN A 338 -6.38 13.70 -4.15
CA ASN A 338 -6.32 12.25 -4.31
C ASN A 338 -5.26 11.83 -5.32
N ASN A 339 -5.01 12.66 -6.35
CA ASN A 339 -4.09 12.33 -7.45
C ASN A 339 -3.09 13.47 -7.69
N ALA A 340 -1.83 13.25 -7.35
CA ALA A 340 -0.68 14.08 -7.71
C ALA A 340 0.60 13.26 -7.52
N GLY A 341 1.64 13.50 -8.33
CA GLY A 341 2.94 12.83 -8.17
C GLY A 341 3.66 13.29 -6.90
N SER A 342 3.84 14.60 -6.76
CA SER A 342 4.39 15.25 -5.56
C SER A 342 3.69 16.58 -5.29
N VAL A 343 3.50 16.92 -4.01
CA VAL A 343 2.79 18.12 -3.58
C VAL A 343 3.71 19.01 -2.74
N PHE A 344 3.78 20.29 -3.10
CA PHE A 344 4.58 21.31 -2.48
C PHE A 344 3.67 22.34 -1.81
N CYS A 345 3.82 22.54 -0.51
CA CYS A 345 2.90 23.36 0.29
C CYS A 345 3.60 24.60 0.84
N GLY A 346 2.98 25.77 0.63
CA GLY A 346 3.44 27.07 1.09
C GLY A 346 4.49 27.72 0.17
N LYS A 347 4.64 29.04 0.30
CA LYS A 347 5.48 29.89 -0.55
C LYS A 347 7.00 29.60 -0.52
N TYR A 348 7.47 28.80 0.42
CA TYR A 348 8.89 28.42 0.57
C TYR A 348 9.19 27.02 0.04
N SER A 349 8.27 26.42 -0.70
CA SER A 349 8.36 25.07 -1.24
C SER A 349 8.35 25.11 -2.77
N PRO A 350 9.37 25.66 -3.45
CA PRO A 350 9.42 25.62 -4.91
C PRO A 350 9.66 24.18 -5.40
N GLU A 351 9.27 23.89 -6.64
CA GLU A 351 9.52 22.59 -7.30
C GLU A 351 11.01 22.20 -7.21
N SER A 352 11.88 23.21 -7.36
CA SER A 352 13.34 23.08 -7.26
C SER A 352 13.82 22.44 -5.95
N PHE A 353 13.11 22.59 -4.83
CA PHE A 353 13.50 21.90 -3.61
C PHE A 353 13.32 20.39 -3.75
N GLY A 354 12.21 19.95 -4.34
CA GLY A 354 11.91 18.53 -4.58
C GLY A 354 12.82 17.89 -5.62
N ASP A 355 13.17 18.65 -6.65
CA ASP A 355 14.03 18.18 -7.75
C ASP A 355 15.46 17.87 -7.33
N TYR A 356 15.95 18.52 -6.27
CA TYR A 356 17.36 18.47 -5.92
C TYR A 356 17.64 17.98 -4.50
N ALA A 357 16.98 18.52 -3.46
CA ALA A 357 17.57 18.44 -2.11
C ALA A 357 16.60 18.31 -0.93
N SER A 358 15.28 18.40 -1.10
CA SER A 358 14.33 18.26 0.02
C SER A 358 14.33 16.84 0.60
N GLY A 359 14.59 15.85 -0.27
CA GLY A 359 14.58 14.42 0.03
C GLY A 359 13.48 13.64 -0.68
N SER A 360 12.46 14.31 -1.24
CA SER A 360 11.48 13.67 -2.13
C SER A 360 12.13 13.16 -3.41
N ASN A 361 11.47 12.22 -4.10
CA ASN A 361 11.92 11.74 -5.39
C ASN A 361 11.31 12.56 -6.54
N HIS A 362 12.12 12.97 -7.51
CA HIS A 362 11.63 13.72 -8.68
C HIS A 362 11.27 12.83 -9.88
N THR A 363 11.44 11.51 -9.76
CA THR A 363 11.01 10.58 -10.81
C THR A 363 9.53 10.29 -10.58
N LEU A 364 8.69 11.10 -11.21
CA LEU A 364 7.27 11.16 -10.93
C LEU A 364 6.41 10.75 -12.15
N PRO A 365 5.18 10.28 -11.90
CA PRO A 365 4.26 9.94 -12.97
C PRO A 365 3.69 11.21 -13.62
N THR A 366 3.85 11.32 -14.93
CA THR A 366 3.36 12.43 -15.77
C THR A 366 2.11 12.04 -16.55
N GLY A 367 1.40 13.01 -17.12
CA GLY A 367 0.36 12.74 -18.12
C GLY A 367 -0.84 12.03 -17.53
N GLN A 368 -1.26 12.45 -16.33
CA GLN A 368 -2.32 11.84 -15.52
C GLN A 368 -1.97 10.46 -14.93
N ALA A 369 -0.76 9.95 -15.12
CA ALA A 369 -0.37 8.65 -14.57
C ALA A 369 -0.40 8.62 -13.03
N ALA A 370 -0.38 9.77 -12.34
CA ALA A 370 -0.56 9.85 -10.89
C ALA A 370 -1.92 9.35 -10.38
N LYS A 371 -2.87 9.01 -11.27
CA LYS A 371 -4.10 8.28 -10.91
C LYS A 371 -3.86 6.84 -10.46
N THR A 372 -2.76 6.23 -10.90
CA THR A 372 -2.46 4.80 -10.63
C THR A 372 -1.00 4.52 -10.29
N TYR A 373 -0.08 5.41 -10.65
CA TYR A 373 1.34 5.33 -10.32
C TYR A 373 1.68 6.26 -9.16
N SER A 374 2.67 5.86 -8.36
CA SER A 374 3.31 6.72 -7.37
C SER A 374 4.60 7.31 -7.95
N GLY A 375 5.12 8.36 -7.32
CA GLY A 375 6.54 8.71 -7.47
C GLY A 375 7.46 7.55 -7.08
N LEU A 376 8.64 7.50 -7.70
CA LEU A 376 9.64 6.47 -7.44
C LEU A 376 10.04 6.45 -5.95
N SER A 377 10.13 5.25 -5.38
CA SER A 377 10.37 5.02 -3.96
C SER A 377 11.13 3.72 -3.71
N VAL A 378 11.50 3.44 -2.46
CA VAL A 378 12.20 2.19 -2.09
C VAL A 378 11.42 0.94 -2.51
N LYS A 379 10.09 0.96 -2.44
CA LYS A 379 9.22 -0.18 -2.79
C LYS A 379 9.41 -0.65 -4.24
N ASP A 380 9.75 0.28 -5.14
CA ASP A 380 9.86 0.02 -6.57
C ASP A 380 11.09 -0.81 -6.92
N PHE A 381 12.06 -0.88 -6.00
CA PHE A 381 13.31 -1.63 -6.10
C PHE A 381 13.22 -3.02 -5.46
N GLY A 382 12.03 -3.48 -5.06
CA GLY A 382 11.86 -4.81 -4.48
C GLY A 382 10.52 -5.45 -4.78
N LYS A 383 10.29 -6.57 -4.11
CA LYS A 383 9.06 -7.35 -4.15
C LYS A 383 8.70 -7.81 -2.74
N THR A 384 7.42 -7.93 -2.44
CA THR A 384 6.95 -8.49 -1.17
C THR A 384 6.55 -9.95 -1.39
N ILE A 385 7.22 -10.87 -0.69
CA ILE A 385 6.93 -12.30 -0.73
C ILE A 385 6.08 -12.66 0.47
N THR A 386 4.92 -13.28 0.25
CA THR A 386 4.08 -13.81 1.32
C THR A 386 4.52 -15.21 1.71
N PHE A 387 4.57 -15.46 3.00
CA PHE A 387 4.88 -16.75 3.59
C PHE A 387 3.73 -17.17 4.49
N GLN A 388 3.50 -18.47 4.57
CA GLN A 388 2.47 -19.03 5.42
C GLN A 388 2.92 -20.37 5.99
N THR A 389 2.47 -20.68 7.19
CA THR A 389 2.70 -21.96 7.85
C THR A 389 1.46 -22.38 8.62
N ALA A 390 1.23 -23.69 8.68
CA ALA A 390 0.17 -24.29 9.48
C ALA A 390 0.76 -25.31 10.44
N THR A 391 0.31 -25.28 11.68
CA THR A 391 0.42 -26.41 12.62
C THR A 391 -0.58 -27.50 12.22
N PRO A 392 -0.43 -28.74 12.75
CA PRO A 392 -1.43 -29.79 12.53
C PRO A 392 -2.86 -29.37 12.93
N GLU A 393 -3.01 -28.69 14.07
CA GLU A 393 -4.30 -28.16 14.53
C GLU A 393 -4.89 -27.15 13.54
N GLY A 394 -4.09 -26.16 13.13
CA GLY A 394 -4.53 -25.13 12.18
C GLY A 394 -4.89 -25.72 10.80
N PHE A 395 -4.12 -26.70 10.33
CA PHE A 395 -4.43 -27.42 9.10
C PHE A 395 -5.79 -28.13 9.20
N LEU A 396 -6.03 -28.90 10.26
CA LEU A 396 -7.29 -29.62 10.44
C LEU A 396 -8.49 -28.68 10.62
N GLY A 397 -8.28 -27.52 11.26
CA GLY A 397 -9.30 -26.49 11.38
C GLY A 397 -9.73 -25.92 10.03
N LEU A 398 -8.79 -25.76 9.09
CA LEU A 398 -9.05 -25.13 7.79
C LEU A 398 -9.39 -26.14 6.68
N ALA A 399 -9.01 -27.41 6.84
CA ALA A 399 -9.16 -28.45 5.83
C ALA A 399 -10.60 -28.63 5.30
N PRO A 400 -11.66 -28.69 6.14
CA PRO A 400 -13.03 -28.81 5.66
C PRO A 400 -13.45 -27.61 4.79
N THR A 401 -13.07 -26.40 5.18
CA THR A 401 -13.35 -25.17 4.45
C THR A 401 -12.72 -25.20 3.07
N VAL A 402 -11.42 -25.50 2.98
CA VAL A 402 -10.69 -25.52 1.70
C VAL A 402 -11.23 -26.59 0.76
N LYS A 403 -11.52 -27.81 1.26
CA LYS A 403 -12.12 -28.86 0.44
C LYS A 403 -13.47 -28.44 -0.13
N THR A 404 -14.35 -27.88 0.70
CA THR A 404 -15.67 -27.41 0.26
C THR A 404 -15.57 -26.36 -0.85
N LEU A 405 -14.63 -25.41 -0.70
CA LEU A 405 -14.40 -24.37 -1.72
C LEU A 405 -13.82 -24.97 -3.01
N ALA A 406 -12.81 -25.84 -2.90
CA ALA A 406 -12.20 -26.50 -4.05
C ALA A 406 -13.21 -27.37 -4.82
N ASP A 407 -14.07 -28.11 -4.12
CA ASP A 407 -15.12 -28.93 -4.73
C ASP A 407 -16.16 -28.05 -5.44
N ALA A 408 -16.56 -26.92 -4.84
CA ALA A 408 -17.48 -25.97 -5.46
C ALA A 408 -16.89 -25.33 -6.74
N GLU A 409 -15.58 -25.12 -6.78
CA GLU A 409 -14.84 -24.66 -7.96
C GLU A 409 -14.49 -25.80 -8.94
N SER A 410 -14.88 -27.06 -8.64
CA SER A 410 -14.55 -28.25 -9.44
C SER A 410 -13.03 -28.48 -9.61
N LEU A 411 -12.25 -28.15 -8.58
CA LEU A 411 -10.79 -28.30 -8.51
C LEU A 411 -10.39 -29.51 -7.63
N ASP A 412 -10.69 -30.71 -8.12
CA ASP A 412 -10.47 -31.99 -7.41
C ASP A 412 -9.03 -32.19 -6.89
N ALA A 413 -8.01 -31.79 -7.67
CA ALA A 413 -6.61 -31.87 -7.27
C ALA A 413 -6.28 -30.97 -6.06
N HIS A 414 -6.95 -29.81 -5.92
CA HIS A 414 -6.79 -28.93 -4.77
C HIS A 414 -7.41 -29.54 -3.51
N ALA A 415 -8.62 -30.10 -3.62
CA ALA A 415 -9.28 -30.81 -2.52
C ALA A 415 -8.45 -32.04 -2.08
N ASN A 416 -7.96 -32.82 -3.05
CA ASN A 416 -7.13 -33.99 -2.79
C ASN A 416 -5.81 -33.63 -2.10
N ALA A 417 -5.18 -32.50 -2.45
CA ALA A 417 -3.96 -32.03 -1.78
C ALA A 417 -4.14 -31.80 -0.26
N VAL A 418 -5.34 -31.40 0.16
CA VAL A 418 -5.73 -31.32 1.58
C VAL A 418 -5.99 -32.73 2.11
N GLN A 419 -6.81 -33.52 1.43
CA GLN A 419 -7.23 -34.85 1.89
C GLN A 419 -6.04 -35.77 2.22
N VAL A 420 -5.02 -35.83 1.36
CA VAL A 420 -3.85 -36.69 1.59
C VAL A 420 -3.00 -36.25 2.79
N ARG A 421 -3.10 -34.99 3.22
CA ARG A 421 -2.39 -34.43 4.39
C ARG A 421 -3.12 -34.62 5.70
N GLU A 422 -4.44 -34.85 5.67
CA GLU A 422 -5.25 -35.02 6.88
C GLU A 422 -4.73 -36.13 7.79
N ILE A 423 -4.31 -37.27 7.22
CA ILE A 423 -3.79 -38.38 8.04
C ILE A 423 -2.50 -38.01 8.78
N TYR A 424 -1.61 -37.21 8.16
CA TYR A 424 -0.40 -36.73 8.81
C TYR A 424 -0.74 -35.76 9.94
N ALA A 425 -1.63 -34.79 9.66
CA ALA A 425 -2.03 -33.81 10.66
C ALA A 425 -2.79 -34.45 11.84
N ILE A 426 -3.63 -35.45 11.61
CA ILE A 426 -4.32 -36.19 12.68
C ILE A 426 -3.31 -36.91 13.57
N ASN A 427 -2.30 -37.55 12.97
CA ASN A 427 -1.26 -38.25 13.72
C ASN A 427 -0.40 -37.29 14.55
N ASP A 428 -0.13 -36.09 14.03
CA ASP A 428 0.74 -35.11 14.68
C ASP A 428 0.01 -34.23 15.72
N ALA A 429 -1.29 -33.96 15.55
CA ALA A 429 -2.04 -33.01 16.39
C ALA A 429 -2.29 -33.52 17.82
N GLY A 430 -2.35 -34.84 18.03
CA GLY A 430 -2.73 -35.48 19.30
C GLY A 430 -4.18 -35.25 19.74
N LEU A 431 -4.82 -34.15 19.30
CA LEU A 431 -6.17 -33.72 19.62
C LEU A 431 -6.78 -32.93 18.45
N LEU A 432 -7.99 -33.32 18.02
CA LEU A 432 -8.71 -32.63 16.94
C LEU A 432 -9.29 -31.29 17.43
N PRO A 433 -9.35 -30.25 16.59
CA PRO A 433 -9.98 -28.98 16.95
C PRO A 433 -11.50 -29.14 17.18
N ARG A 434 -12.05 -28.41 18.16
CA ARG A 434 -13.48 -28.41 18.48
C ARG A 434 -14.17 -27.27 17.74
N THR A 435 -14.66 -27.57 16.53
CA THR A 435 -15.31 -26.59 15.66
C THR A 435 -16.72 -27.00 15.28
N SER A 436 -17.54 -26.03 14.86
CA SER A 436 -18.89 -26.27 14.37
C SER A 436 -19.35 -25.17 13.41
N PHE A 437 -20.28 -25.52 12.53
CA PHE A 437 -21.04 -24.57 11.75
C PHE A 437 -22.54 -24.76 11.99
N ILE A 438 -23.23 -23.70 12.37
CA ILE A 438 -24.68 -23.68 12.58
C ILE A 438 -25.32 -22.69 11.62
N LYS A 439 -26.39 -23.14 10.98
CA LYS A 439 -27.33 -22.29 10.25
C LYS A 439 -28.68 -22.38 10.94
N ARG A 440 -29.22 -21.24 11.36
CA ARG A 440 -30.57 -21.11 11.91
C ARG A 440 -31.38 -20.20 11.00
N THR A 441 -32.55 -20.66 10.55
CA THR A 441 -33.45 -19.87 9.72
C THR A 441 -34.83 -19.88 10.35
N THR A 442 -35.36 -18.69 10.63
CA THR A 442 -36.74 -18.44 11.07
C THR A 442 -37.49 -17.70 9.96
N LYS A 443 -38.71 -17.20 10.23
CA LYS A 443 -39.38 -16.33 9.25
C LYS A 443 -38.76 -14.93 9.23
N GLU A 444 -38.13 -14.55 10.33
CA GLU A 444 -37.64 -13.23 10.64
C GLU A 444 -36.13 -13.09 10.39
N THR A 445 -35.36 -14.16 10.62
CA THR A 445 -33.90 -14.14 10.53
C THR A 445 -33.28 -15.36 9.85
N SER A 446 -32.05 -15.20 9.38
CA SER A 446 -31.15 -16.25 8.91
C SER A 446 -29.76 -16.00 9.48
N ILE A 447 -29.39 -16.82 10.46
CA ILE A 447 -28.15 -16.73 11.22
C ILE A 447 -27.19 -17.82 10.76
N PHE A 448 -25.94 -17.42 10.53
CA PHE A 448 -24.82 -18.31 10.19
C PHE A 448 -23.72 -18.12 11.22
N ILE A 449 -23.33 -19.20 11.89
CA ILE A 449 -22.27 -19.18 12.90
C ILE A 449 -21.22 -20.22 12.55
N ASN A 450 -19.97 -19.79 12.44
CA ASN A 450 -18.80 -20.66 12.44
C ASN A 450 -18.03 -20.43 13.73
N LEU A 451 -17.74 -21.50 14.47
CA LEU A 451 -17.18 -21.43 15.82
C LEU A 451 -16.02 -22.41 15.95
N ASN A 452 -14.91 -21.94 16.53
CA ASN A 452 -13.87 -22.76 17.13
C ASN A 452 -13.77 -22.41 18.62
N ILE A 453 -14.14 -23.35 19.49
CA ILE A 453 -14.13 -23.13 20.95
C ILE A 453 -12.72 -23.27 21.55
N ASP A 454 -11.75 -23.74 20.76
CA ASP A 454 -10.34 -23.78 21.12
C ASP A 454 -9.55 -22.64 20.46
N GLY A 455 -10.19 -21.54 20.05
CA GLY A 455 -9.57 -20.46 19.25
C GLY A 455 -8.55 -19.58 19.97
N THR A 456 -8.32 -18.37 19.42
CA THR A 456 -7.45 -17.33 19.98
C THR A 456 -8.20 -16.04 20.30
N GLY A 457 -9.49 -15.98 19.98
CA GLY A 457 -10.33 -14.80 20.17
C GLY A 457 -10.52 -13.98 18.89
N ASN A 458 -10.28 -14.58 17.72
CA ASN A 458 -10.56 -13.94 16.43
C ASN A 458 -12.06 -13.82 16.19
N TYR A 459 -12.49 -12.77 15.51
CA TYR A 459 -13.92 -12.56 15.29
C TYR A 459 -14.25 -11.87 13.96
N ASN A 460 -15.42 -12.21 13.43
CA ASN A 460 -16.07 -11.51 12.33
C ASN A 460 -17.59 -11.53 12.59
N VAL A 461 -18.09 -10.50 13.24
CA VAL A 461 -19.47 -10.41 13.72
C VAL A 461 -20.18 -9.29 12.97
N ASP A 462 -21.35 -9.60 12.45
CA ASP A 462 -22.26 -8.65 11.80
C ASP A 462 -23.68 -9.17 12.00
N THR A 463 -24.28 -8.73 13.09
CA THR A 463 -25.70 -8.96 13.40
C THR A 463 -26.58 -7.82 12.88
N GLY A 464 -25.96 -6.70 12.51
CA GLY A 464 -26.62 -5.44 12.17
C GLY A 464 -26.93 -4.54 13.37
N LEU A 465 -26.64 -4.98 14.59
CA LEU A 465 -26.76 -4.20 15.84
C LEU A 465 -25.37 -3.92 16.39
N LYS A 466 -24.91 -2.66 16.31
CA LYS A 466 -23.51 -2.28 16.56
C LYS A 466 -23.07 -2.57 17.99
N PHE A 467 -23.92 -2.28 18.98
CA PHE A 467 -23.58 -2.55 20.37
C PHE A 467 -23.57 -4.05 20.66
N PHE A 468 -24.49 -4.82 20.07
CA PHE A 468 -24.51 -6.27 20.23
C PHE A 468 -23.31 -6.94 19.56
N ASP A 469 -22.96 -6.49 18.34
CA ASP A 469 -21.75 -6.89 17.64
C ASP A 469 -20.55 -6.70 18.57
N HIS A 470 -20.39 -5.50 19.14
CA HIS A 470 -19.33 -5.21 20.09
C HIS A 470 -19.31 -6.17 21.30
N MET A 471 -20.47 -6.54 21.87
CA MET A 471 -20.54 -7.52 22.96
C MET A 471 -20.10 -8.93 22.54
N LEU A 472 -20.44 -9.35 21.33
CA LEU A 472 -20.00 -10.63 20.75
C LEU A 472 -18.51 -10.61 20.40
N GLU A 473 -17.94 -9.46 20.03
CA GLU A 473 -16.48 -9.30 19.92
C GLU A 473 -15.81 -9.50 21.28
N GLN A 474 -16.36 -8.90 22.35
CA GLN A 474 -15.85 -9.13 23.71
C GLN A 474 -15.99 -10.59 24.12
N PHE A 475 -17.11 -11.23 23.74
CA PHE A 475 -17.36 -12.65 23.96
C PHE A 475 -16.25 -13.51 23.34
N ALA A 476 -15.89 -13.26 22.08
CA ALA A 476 -14.81 -13.95 21.37
C ALA A 476 -13.45 -13.72 22.04
N LYS A 477 -13.06 -12.45 22.24
CA LYS A 477 -11.74 -12.07 22.80
C LYS A 477 -11.51 -12.63 24.19
N HIS A 478 -12.48 -12.45 25.09
CA HIS A 478 -12.32 -12.84 26.49
C HIS A 478 -12.52 -14.35 26.71
N GLY A 479 -13.21 -15.01 25.77
CA GLY A 479 -13.38 -16.46 25.76
C GLY A 479 -12.25 -17.20 25.05
N GLN A 480 -11.40 -16.50 24.28
CA GLN A 480 -10.46 -17.12 23.33
C GLN A 480 -11.16 -18.05 22.33
N PHE A 481 -12.30 -17.61 21.82
CA PHE A 481 -13.08 -18.34 20.83
C PHE A 481 -12.93 -17.67 19.47
N ASP A 482 -12.71 -18.43 18.40
CA ASP A 482 -12.76 -17.86 17.06
C ASP A 482 -14.21 -17.95 16.56
N ILE A 483 -14.85 -16.79 16.32
CA ILE A 483 -16.28 -16.72 16.04
C ILE A 483 -16.55 -15.90 14.78
N THR A 484 -17.24 -16.47 13.80
CA THR A 484 -17.87 -15.71 12.71
C THR A 484 -19.38 -15.78 12.86
N ILE A 485 -20.06 -14.64 12.89
CA ILE A 485 -21.53 -14.53 12.98
C ILE A 485 -21.99 -13.61 11.87
N LYS A 486 -22.87 -14.12 10.99
CA LYS A 486 -23.61 -13.32 10.02
C LYS A 486 -25.10 -13.49 10.25
N SER A 487 -25.81 -12.39 10.47
CA SER A 487 -27.27 -12.35 10.54
C SER A 487 -27.82 -11.65 9.31
N PHE A 488 -28.86 -12.23 8.72
CA PHE A 488 -29.67 -11.59 7.69
C PHE A 488 -31.13 -11.62 8.16
N GLY A 489 -31.78 -10.48 8.30
CA GLY A 489 -33.13 -10.44 8.86
C GLY A 489 -33.60 -9.04 9.23
N ASP A 490 -34.80 -8.98 9.82
CA ASP A 490 -35.57 -7.75 10.00
C ASP A 490 -35.06 -6.88 11.16
N LEU A 491 -34.08 -6.01 10.87
CA LEU A 491 -33.61 -4.98 11.80
C LEU A 491 -34.55 -3.76 11.86
N GLU A 492 -35.53 -3.66 10.95
CA GLU A 492 -36.40 -2.49 10.83
C GLU A 492 -37.69 -2.61 11.64
N ILE A 493 -38.14 -3.83 11.95
CA ILE A 493 -39.37 -4.07 12.72
C ILE A 493 -39.11 -4.47 14.18
N ASP A 494 -38.22 -5.43 14.44
CA ASP A 494 -38.01 -5.96 15.81
C ASP A 494 -36.60 -6.57 16.02
N GLN A 495 -35.79 -5.90 16.84
CA GLN A 495 -34.40 -6.31 17.15
C GLN A 495 -34.34 -7.56 18.03
N HIS A 496 -35.45 -7.93 18.70
CA HIS A 496 -35.51 -9.01 19.67
C HIS A 496 -35.25 -10.37 19.02
N HIS A 497 -35.84 -10.62 17.86
CA HIS A 497 -35.65 -11.87 17.12
C HIS A 497 -34.18 -12.08 16.74
N THR A 498 -33.48 -11.02 16.33
CA THR A 498 -32.06 -11.11 15.96
C THR A 498 -31.20 -11.49 17.17
N ILE A 499 -31.37 -10.84 18.31
CA ILE A 499 -30.58 -11.13 19.52
C ILE A 499 -30.87 -12.55 20.03
N GLU A 500 -32.13 -12.94 20.09
CA GLU A 500 -32.55 -14.27 20.54
C GLU A 500 -32.05 -15.38 19.61
N ASP A 501 -32.30 -15.26 18.30
CA ASP A 501 -31.90 -16.29 17.34
C ASP A 501 -30.37 -16.42 17.25
N VAL A 502 -29.62 -15.32 17.38
CA VAL A 502 -28.16 -15.37 17.49
C VAL A 502 -27.73 -16.09 18.77
N ALA A 503 -28.35 -15.82 19.92
CA ALA A 503 -28.04 -16.50 21.17
C ALA A 503 -28.28 -18.01 21.11
N ILE A 504 -29.42 -18.42 20.51
CA ILE A 504 -29.77 -19.82 20.31
C ILE A 504 -28.77 -20.49 19.38
N ALA A 505 -28.55 -19.92 18.19
CA ALA A 505 -27.62 -20.48 17.20
C ALA A 505 -26.19 -20.59 17.78
N LEU A 506 -25.77 -19.61 18.59
CA LEU A 506 -24.45 -19.62 19.21
C LEU A 506 -24.36 -20.74 20.26
N GLY A 507 -25.37 -20.90 21.12
CA GLY A 507 -25.42 -22.00 22.08
C GLY A 507 -25.44 -23.39 21.40
N GLU A 508 -26.16 -23.53 20.29
CA GLU A 508 -26.15 -24.73 19.44
C GLU A 508 -24.76 -24.99 18.84
N ALA A 509 -24.05 -23.94 18.42
CA ALA A 509 -22.70 -24.05 17.88
C ALA A 509 -21.73 -24.55 18.96
N PHE A 510 -21.75 -23.95 20.15
CA PHE A 510 -20.94 -24.42 21.27
C PHE A 510 -21.24 -25.88 21.62
N LYS A 511 -22.51 -26.28 21.58
CA LYS A 511 -22.93 -27.66 21.88
C LYS A 511 -22.40 -28.64 20.83
N SER A 512 -22.49 -28.26 19.56
CA SER A 512 -21.99 -29.06 18.44
C SER A 512 -20.46 -29.18 18.46
N ALA A 513 -19.74 -28.08 18.71
CA ALA A 513 -18.28 -28.05 18.78
C ALA A 513 -17.75 -28.83 20.00
N LEU A 514 -18.43 -28.74 21.14
CA LEU A 514 -18.03 -29.41 22.38
C LEU A 514 -18.16 -30.93 22.29
N GLY A 515 -19.24 -31.43 21.67
CA GLY A 515 -19.51 -32.86 21.60
C GLY A 515 -19.73 -33.50 22.98
N ASP A 516 -19.07 -34.63 23.24
CA ASP A 516 -19.10 -35.29 24.55
C ASP A 516 -18.37 -34.45 25.60
N ARG A 517 -18.98 -34.26 26.78
CA ARG A 517 -18.44 -33.46 27.89
C ARG A 517 -17.42 -34.22 28.73
N LYS A 518 -16.78 -35.24 28.15
CA LYS A 518 -15.66 -35.95 28.78
C LYS A 518 -14.40 -35.11 28.68
N ASN A 519 -13.53 -35.24 29.69
CA ASN A 519 -12.20 -34.64 29.71
C ASN A 519 -12.23 -33.12 29.51
N ILE A 520 -13.22 -32.45 30.10
CA ILE A 520 -13.22 -30.98 30.29
C ILE A 520 -13.18 -30.66 31.79
N GLU A 521 -12.76 -29.46 32.15
CA GLU A 521 -12.76 -28.99 33.54
C GLU A 521 -14.15 -29.02 34.19
N ARG A 522 -15.21 -28.83 33.38
CA ARG A 522 -16.63 -28.83 33.76
C ARG A 522 -17.06 -27.69 34.68
N TYR A 523 -16.28 -27.36 35.69
CA TYR A 523 -16.60 -26.36 36.71
C TYR A 523 -15.75 -25.11 36.55
N SER A 524 -16.40 -23.95 36.63
CA SER A 524 -15.76 -22.67 36.91
C SER A 524 -16.48 -22.06 38.11
N SER A 525 -15.90 -22.23 39.30
CA SER A 525 -16.64 -22.04 40.56
C SER A 525 -16.74 -20.59 41.06
N ASN A 526 -16.00 -19.62 40.49
CA ASN A 526 -16.16 -18.19 40.76
C ASN A 526 -15.24 -17.32 39.86
N GLU A 527 -15.68 -16.92 38.66
CA GLU A 527 -14.96 -15.92 37.84
C GLU A 527 -15.45 -14.51 38.19
N SER A 528 -14.56 -13.67 38.73
CA SER A 528 -14.86 -12.28 39.11
C SER A 528 -14.12 -11.29 38.21
N LEU A 529 -14.85 -10.31 37.69
CA LEU A 529 -14.31 -9.21 36.89
C LEU A 529 -14.74 -7.87 37.48
N VAL A 530 -13.77 -6.98 37.72
CA VAL A 530 -14.00 -5.60 38.14
C VAL A 530 -13.67 -4.69 36.96
N MET A 531 -14.57 -3.75 36.65
CA MET A 531 -14.43 -2.77 35.59
C MET A 531 -15.10 -1.48 36.05
N ASP A 532 -14.29 -0.47 36.32
CA ASP A 532 -14.72 0.80 36.91
C ASP A 532 -15.56 0.59 38.18
N GLU A 533 -16.81 1.07 38.19
CA GLU A 533 -17.74 0.93 39.31
C GLU A 533 -18.51 -0.40 39.31
N THR A 534 -18.27 -1.26 38.31
CA THR A 534 -18.97 -2.52 38.11
C THR A 534 -18.14 -3.73 38.55
N ILE A 535 -18.77 -4.67 39.28
CA ILE A 535 -18.25 -6.01 39.56
C ILE A 535 -19.23 -7.07 39.02
N SER A 536 -18.71 -8.06 38.30
CA SER A 536 -19.47 -9.20 37.78
C SER A 536 -18.86 -10.53 38.23
N ASN A 537 -19.69 -11.41 38.80
CA ASN A 537 -19.31 -12.75 39.24
C ASN A 537 -20.09 -13.81 38.44
N VAL A 538 -19.39 -14.79 37.87
CA VAL A 538 -20.01 -15.87 37.09
C VAL A 538 -19.49 -17.25 37.53
N SER A 539 -20.42 -18.16 37.78
CA SER A 539 -20.13 -19.57 38.09
C SER A 539 -20.84 -20.51 37.12
N ILE A 540 -20.12 -21.52 36.61
CA ILE A 540 -20.62 -22.47 35.60
C ILE A 540 -20.39 -23.91 36.06
N ASP A 541 -21.42 -24.75 35.87
CA ASP A 541 -21.33 -26.22 35.88
C ASP A 541 -21.85 -26.75 34.53
N MET A 542 -20.95 -27.36 33.75
CA MET A 542 -21.26 -27.99 32.46
C MET A 542 -22.00 -29.34 32.60
N ALA A 543 -22.80 -29.54 33.65
CA ALA A 543 -23.77 -30.62 33.76
C ALA A 543 -24.87 -30.50 32.70
N SER A 544 -25.50 -31.60 32.31
CA SER A 544 -26.61 -31.64 31.32
C SER A 544 -27.95 -31.13 31.86
N ARG A 545 -27.94 -30.41 32.98
CA ARG A 545 -29.13 -29.76 33.57
C ARG A 545 -29.05 -28.26 33.32
N THR A 546 -30.08 -27.76 32.66
CA THR A 546 -30.23 -26.34 32.38
C THR A 546 -30.73 -25.58 33.60
N LEU A 547 -30.00 -24.54 34.01
CA LEU A 547 -30.45 -23.55 34.99
C LEU A 547 -29.67 -22.25 34.80
N LEU A 548 -30.37 -21.13 34.60
CA LEU A 548 -29.78 -19.80 34.72
C LEU A 548 -30.30 -19.12 35.98
N LYS A 549 -29.40 -18.61 36.80
CA LYS A 549 -29.73 -17.68 37.90
C LYS A 549 -28.96 -16.38 37.68
N MET A 550 -29.64 -15.36 37.18
CA MET A 550 -29.04 -14.06 36.88
C MET A 550 -29.59 -12.98 37.83
N LYS A 551 -28.71 -12.10 38.32
CA LYS A 551 -29.08 -10.94 39.11
C LYS A 551 -28.20 -9.76 38.73
N THR A 552 -28.80 -8.65 38.33
CA THR A 552 -28.07 -7.45 37.89
C THR A 552 -28.59 -6.17 38.56
N SER A 553 -27.73 -5.15 38.67
CA SER A 553 -28.17 -3.78 38.92
C SER A 553 -29.18 -3.32 37.85
N LYS A 554 -30.00 -2.31 38.19
CA LYS A 554 -30.98 -1.75 37.26
C LYS A 554 -30.29 -1.19 36.01
N LEU A 555 -30.81 -1.53 34.84
CA LEU A 555 -30.36 -1.01 33.55
C LEU A 555 -31.29 0.10 33.07
N ARG A 556 -30.72 1.05 32.30
CA ARG A 556 -31.49 1.97 31.45
C ARG A 556 -32.11 1.19 30.30
N GLU A 557 -33.15 1.73 29.66
CA GLU A 557 -33.89 1.04 28.59
C GLU A 557 -33.01 0.53 27.44
N TYR A 558 -32.07 1.36 26.95
CA TYR A 558 -31.17 1.01 25.84
C TYR A 558 -29.71 1.28 26.14
N VAL A 559 -28.79 0.43 25.66
CA VAL A 559 -27.36 0.74 25.61
C VAL A 559 -26.91 0.83 24.17
N GLY A 560 -26.71 2.07 23.69
CA GLY A 560 -26.50 2.28 22.24
C GLY A 560 -27.78 1.93 21.50
N ASP A 561 -27.69 0.99 20.56
CA ASP A 561 -28.82 0.41 19.82
C ASP A 561 -29.31 -0.92 20.42
N PHE A 562 -28.83 -1.33 21.60
CA PHE A 562 -29.21 -2.59 22.23
C PHE A 562 -30.33 -2.42 23.27
N PRO A 563 -31.52 -3.06 23.11
CA PRO A 563 -32.59 -3.05 24.10
C PRO A 563 -32.20 -3.90 25.31
N THR A 564 -32.09 -3.29 26.49
CA THR A 564 -31.56 -3.98 27.68
C THR A 564 -32.50 -5.02 28.25
N GLU A 565 -33.78 -5.01 27.87
CA GLU A 565 -34.68 -6.13 28.17
C GLU A 565 -34.16 -7.43 27.56
N MET A 566 -33.54 -7.38 26.38
CA MET A 566 -32.96 -8.55 25.72
C MET A 566 -31.65 -9.04 26.34
N PHE A 567 -31.11 -8.32 27.32
CA PHE A 567 -29.85 -8.67 27.98
C PHE A 567 -29.95 -10.01 28.71
N GLU A 568 -30.97 -10.20 29.54
CA GLU A 568 -31.19 -11.47 30.25
C GLU A 568 -31.64 -12.57 29.28
N HIS A 569 -32.48 -12.22 28.30
CA HIS A 569 -32.96 -13.15 27.28
C HIS A 569 -31.82 -13.79 26.47
N PHE A 570 -30.77 -13.03 26.12
CA PHE A 570 -29.58 -13.60 25.48
C PHE A 570 -28.99 -14.77 26.29
N PHE A 571 -28.77 -14.58 27.60
CA PHE A 571 -28.19 -15.62 28.44
C PHE A 571 -29.16 -16.78 28.65
N ILE A 572 -30.46 -16.52 28.80
CA ILE A 572 -31.49 -17.58 28.88
C ILE A 572 -31.39 -18.47 27.64
N SER A 573 -31.43 -17.87 26.45
CA SER A 573 -31.42 -18.57 25.18
C SER A 573 -30.11 -19.34 24.96
N PHE A 574 -28.97 -18.72 25.24
CA PHE A 574 -27.67 -19.38 25.13
C PHE A 574 -27.52 -20.56 26.09
N VAL A 575 -27.87 -20.39 27.38
CA VAL A 575 -27.77 -21.43 28.41
C VAL A 575 -28.71 -22.59 28.12
N ASN A 576 -29.92 -22.31 27.64
CA ASN A 576 -30.88 -23.32 27.24
C ASN A 576 -30.38 -24.14 26.03
N ALA A 577 -29.86 -23.46 25.00
CA ALA A 577 -29.36 -24.11 23.79
C ALA A 577 -28.13 -24.99 24.07
N LEU A 578 -27.15 -24.47 24.82
CA LEU A 578 -25.94 -25.23 25.19
C LEU A 578 -26.22 -26.28 26.29
N ASN A 579 -27.28 -26.13 27.08
CA ASN A 579 -27.71 -27.00 28.18
C ASN A 579 -26.70 -27.11 29.34
N PHE A 580 -26.62 -26.09 30.21
CA PHE A 580 -25.77 -26.12 31.39
C PHE A 580 -26.32 -25.27 32.55
N THR A 581 -25.67 -25.33 33.72
CA THR A 581 -26.03 -24.49 34.87
C THR A 581 -25.09 -23.29 34.97
N CYS A 582 -25.66 -22.09 35.04
CA CYS A 582 -24.93 -20.83 35.12
C CYS A 582 -25.55 -19.90 36.18
N HIS A 583 -24.71 -19.33 37.04
CA HIS A 583 -25.09 -18.27 37.97
C HIS A 583 -24.31 -16.99 37.63
N ILE A 584 -25.01 -15.87 37.51
CA ILE A 584 -24.46 -14.55 37.17
C ILE A 584 -24.94 -13.54 38.21
N GLU A 585 -24.01 -12.84 38.87
CA GLU A 585 -24.33 -11.68 39.73
C GLU A 585 -23.47 -10.48 39.34
N THR A 586 -24.09 -9.42 38.80
CA THR A 586 -23.40 -8.19 38.41
C THR A 586 -23.97 -6.98 39.15
N LYS A 587 -23.09 -6.16 39.75
CA LYS A 587 -23.43 -4.93 40.46
C LYS A 587 -22.63 -3.77 39.88
N GLY A 588 -23.29 -2.67 39.60
CA GLY A 588 -22.68 -1.43 39.09
C GLY A 588 -23.71 -0.32 38.97
N GLU A 589 -23.29 0.83 38.43
CA GLU A 589 -24.14 2.00 38.22
C GLU A 589 -24.34 2.31 36.73
N ASN A 590 -23.31 2.15 35.89
CA ASN A 590 -23.41 2.41 34.45
C ASN A 590 -23.89 1.16 33.69
N SER A 591 -25.01 1.29 32.96
CA SER A 591 -25.58 0.17 32.19
C SER A 591 -24.64 -0.39 31.11
N HIS A 592 -23.79 0.44 30.51
CA HIS A 592 -22.76 -0.03 29.57
C HIS A 592 -21.77 -0.94 30.28
N HIS A 593 -21.23 -0.49 31.42
CA HIS A 593 -20.24 -1.23 32.18
C HIS A 593 -20.81 -2.53 32.73
N ILE A 594 -22.07 -2.52 33.20
CA ILE A 594 -22.79 -3.72 33.66
C ILE A 594 -22.89 -4.77 32.55
N VAL A 595 -23.34 -4.39 31.35
CA VAL A 595 -23.51 -5.32 30.23
C VAL A 595 -22.17 -5.89 29.79
N GLU A 596 -21.19 -5.02 29.55
CA GLU A 596 -19.87 -5.42 29.07
C GLU A 596 -19.11 -6.28 30.10
N ALA A 597 -19.11 -5.89 31.38
CA ALA A 597 -18.47 -6.67 32.43
C ALA A 597 -19.06 -8.07 32.56
N THR A 598 -20.39 -8.20 32.37
CA THR A 598 -21.09 -9.49 32.41
C THR A 598 -20.72 -10.38 31.23
N PHE A 599 -20.70 -9.85 29.99
CA PHE A 599 -20.26 -10.63 28.83
C PHE A 599 -18.82 -11.13 29.01
N LYS A 600 -17.91 -10.25 29.48
CA LYS A 600 -16.51 -10.58 29.71
C LYS A 600 -16.30 -11.63 30.81
N SER A 601 -16.96 -11.50 31.95
CA SER A 601 -16.85 -12.47 33.06
C SER A 601 -17.48 -13.81 32.68
N PHE A 602 -18.64 -13.78 32.00
CA PHE A 602 -19.32 -14.97 31.52
C PHE A 602 -18.45 -15.78 30.57
N THR A 603 -17.92 -15.15 29.53
CA THR A 603 -17.13 -15.87 28.52
C THR A 603 -15.80 -16.41 29.08
N ARG A 604 -15.17 -15.69 30.03
CA ARG A 604 -14.00 -16.21 30.75
C ARG A 604 -14.33 -17.44 31.58
N SER A 605 -15.45 -17.40 32.30
CA SER A 605 -15.94 -18.54 33.09
C SER A 605 -16.29 -19.72 32.18
N LEU A 606 -16.89 -19.45 31.02
CA LEU A 606 -17.23 -20.46 30.03
C LEU A 606 -15.97 -21.13 29.46
N ASN A 607 -14.98 -20.33 29.03
CA ASN A 607 -13.70 -20.86 28.55
C ASN A 607 -13.06 -21.79 29.59
N LYS A 608 -12.93 -21.34 30.85
CA LYS A 608 -12.40 -22.17 31.94
C LYS A 608 -13.12 -23.51 32.08
N ALA A 609 -14.45 -23.51 32.05
CA ALA A 609 -15.24 -24.74 32.16
C ALA A 609 -15.12 -25.67 30.95
N LEU A 610 -14.79 -25.12 29.77
CA LEU A 610 -14.64 -25.85 28.51
C LEU A 610 -13.20 -26.32 28.23
N GLN A 611 -12.20 -25.89 29.01
CA GLN A 611 -10.82 -26.33 28.86
C GLN A 611 -10.71 -27.85 28.99
N ARG A 612 -9.84 -28.45 28.17
CA ARG A 612 -9.61 -29.90 28.21
C ARG A 612 -8.81 -30.27 29.45
N ASN A 613 -9.27 -31.28 30.18
CA ASN A 613 -8.63 -31.80 31.38
C ASN A 613 -8.22 -33.27 31.16
N ASN A 614 -6.92 -33.53 31.17
CA ASN A 614 -6.32 -34.86 31.00
C ASN A 614 -6.02 -35.57 32.33
N THR A 615 -6.45 -35.03 33.47
CA THR A 615 -6.23 -35.66 34.78
C THR A 615 -7.27 -36.76 35.04
N ASN A 616 -6.84 -37.87 35.64
CA ASN A 616 -7.67 -39.07 35.91
C ASN A 616 -8.85 -38.87 36.89
N ILE A 617 -9.17 -37.63 37.29
CA ILE A 617 -10.35 -37.33 38.09
C ILE A 617 -11.54 -37.19 37.13
N ALA A 618 -11.97 -38.32 36.57
CA ALA A 618 -13.20 -38.37 35.83
C ALA A 618 -14.35 -37.99 36.77
N SER A 619 -15.05 -36.90 36.43
CA SER A 619 -16.30 -36.49 37.07
C SER A 619 -17.20 -37.71 37.33
N THR A 620 -17.41 -38.06 38.60
CA THR A 620 -18.11 -39.28 39.06
C THR A 620 -19.63 -39.24 38.86
N LYS A 621 -20.16 -38.21 38.20
CA LYS A 621 -21.55 -38.14 37.75
C LYS A 621 -21.58 -37.76 36.27
N GLY A 622 -21.61 -38.79 35.41
CA GLY A 622 -21.66 -38.64 33.96
C GLY A 622 -21.89 -39.98 33.23
N SER A 623 -23.09 -40.54 33.36
CA SER A 623 -23.70 -41.50 32.41
C SER A 623 -25.22 -41.31 32.54
N LEU A 624 -26.01 -40.87 31.57
CA LEU A 624 -25.84 -40.49 30.16
C LEU A 624 -26.55 -39.15 29.96
#